data_AF-A0A401PM49-F1
#
_entry.id   AF-A0A401PM49-F1
#
_cell.length_a   1.000
_cell.length_b   1.000
_cell.length_c   1.000
_cell.angle_alpha   90.00
_cell.angle_beta   90.00
_cell.angle_gamma   90.00
#
_symmetry.space_group_name_H-M   'P 1'
#
loop_
_entity.id
_entity.type
_entity.pdbx_description
1 polymer ?
#
loop_
_entity_poly.entity_id
_entity_poly.type
_entity_poly.pdbx_seq_one_letter_code
_entity_poly.pdbx_strand_id
1 'polypeptide(L)'
;DIVWAWGDSSTALGFCYEANIHILQELGNSCMKLGQLALDNFHITPAVGQENPVVMDSILHLMWLKDQVIQQTVELETSVKACAETNSEAISEDNLKEVIQGLEKDLEDVSVSFQHKTMALHRLQFTHALGEAAQMNGGEGKLIMKTIEHSLGLCSEILATQKEIHTLENSVLDVQKQRLSNYSRDTIVSLLYRCTLDMRAEKRKQQQLLKQLESELPKRGEKNLREHVKMVILIQKVLQGVVLSSGVNWAKDSGLKKIVLQLENNPLDEVD
;
A
#
# COMPACT_ATOMS: atom_id res chain seq x y z
N ASP A 1 -44.68 17.72 20.71
CA ASP A 1 -45.08 18.57 19.56
C ASP A 1 -44.03 19.62 19.24
N ILE A 2 -43.05 19.29 18.40
CA ILE A 2 -42.35 20.26 17.54
C ILE A 2 -42.06 19.54 16.22
N VAL A 3 -42.79 19.96 15.19
CA VAL A 3 -42.73 19.49 13.80
C VAL A 3 -41.49 20.10 13.15
N TRP A 4 -40.62 19.27 12.58
CA TRP A 4 -39.50 19.71 11.77
C TRP A 4 -39.99 20.19 10.40
N ALA A 5 -39.84 21.48 10.13
CA ALA A 5 -40.00 22.04 8.80
C ALA A 5 -38.72 21.73 7.98
N TRP A 6 -38.71 20.59 7.29
CA TRP A 6 -37.84 20.39 6.15
C TRP A 6 -38.51 21.07 4.95
N GLY A 7 -38.10 22.31 4.69
CA GLY A 7 -38.41 23.03 3.45
C GLY A 7 -37.47 22.53 2.35
N ASP A 8 -38.06 21.84 1.37
CA ASP A 8 -37.55 21.44 0.06
C ASP A 8 -36.13 21.89 -0.33
N SER A 9 -35.17 20.98 -0.18
CA SER A 9 -33.88 21.03 -0.87
C SER A 9 -33.96 20.50 -2.32
N SER A 10 -35.14 20.05 -2.76
CA SER A 10 -35.34 19.46 -4.09
C SER A 10 -35.40 20.51 -5.21
N THR A 11 -35.78 21.76 -4.89
CA THR A 11 -35.91 22.83 -5.88
C THR A 11 -34.55 23.45 -6.25
N ALA A 12 -33.61 23.57 -5.30
CA ALA A 12 -32.29 24.14 -5.56
C ALA A 12 -31.38 23.19 -6.37
N LEU A 13 -31.50 21.88 -6.15
CA LEU A 13 -30.79 20.86 -6.94
C LEU A 13 -31.33 20.74 -8.38
N GLY A 14 -32.63 20.97 -8.59
CA GLY A 14 -33.24 21.01 -9.93
C GLY A 14 -32.68 22.15 -10.81
N PHE A 15 -32.52 23.34 -10.24
CA PHE A 15 -31.99 24.51 -10.97
C PHE A 15 -30.52 24.37 -11.39
N CYS A 16 -29.69 23.67 -10.61
CA CYS A 16 -28.29 23.44 -10.97
C CYS A 16 -28.10 22.36 -12.04
N TYR A 17 -29.03 21.39 -12.15
CA TYR A 17 -28.98 20.36 -13.19
C TYR A 17 -29.42 20.91 -14.56
N GLU A 18 -30.46 21.76 -14.59
CA GLU A 18 -30.94 22.39 -15.83
C GLU A 18 -29.94 23.37 -16.43
N ALA A 19 -29.24 24.15 -15.61
CA ALA A 19 -28.21 25.09 -16.09
C ALA A 19 -27.02 24.37 -16.77
N ASN A 20 -26.63 23.19 -16.27
CA ASN A 20 -25.55 22.40 -16.86
C ASN A 20 -25.93 21.76 -18.20
N ILE A 21 -27.19 21.34 -18.36
CA ILE A 21 -27.69 20.80 -19.64
C ILE A 21 -27.67 21.88 -20.73
N HIS A 22 -28.04 23.11 -20.39
CA HIS A 22 -28.03 24.23 -21.34
C HIS A 22 -26.62 24.55 -21.85
N ILE A 23 -25.62 24.59 -20.95
CA ILE A 23 -24.21 24.86 -21.31
C ILE A 23 -23.66 23.76 -22.22
N LEU A 24 -23.97 22.49 -21.94
CA LEU A 24 -23.53 21.35 -22.76
C LEU A 24 -24.19 21.37 -24.15
N GLN A 25 -25.46 21.74 -24.26
CA GLN A 25 -26.14 21.91 -25.55
C GLN A 25 -25.55 23.07 -26.37
N GLU A 26 -25.22 24.18 -25.72
CA GLU A 26 -24.66 25.35 -26.40
C GLU A 26 -23.23 25.11 -26.89
N LEU A 27 -22.45 24.34 -26.13
CA LEU A 27 -21.14 23.86 -26.55
C LEU A 27 -21.26 22.90 -27.76
N GLY A 28 -22.20 21.95 -27.71
CA GLY A 28 -22.46 21.03 -28.82
C GLY A 28 -22.86 21.74 -30.12
N ASN A 29 -23.73 22.75 -30.01
CA ASN A 29 -24.14 23.58 -31.15
C ASN A 29 -22.99 24.40 -31.73
N SER A 30 -22.10 24.90 -30.87
CA SER A 30 -20.92 25.67 -31.29
C SER A 30 -19.91 24.79 -32.03
N CYS A 31 -19.67 23.56 -31.57
CA CYS A 31 -18.83 22.59 -32.25
C CYS A 31 -19.39 22.18 -33.63
N MET A 32 -20.71 21.99 -33.74
CA MET A 32 -21.36 21.68 -35.02
C MET A 32 -21.24 22.84 -36.02
N LYS A 33 -21.40 24.09 -35.57
CA LYS A 33 -21.22 25.29 -36.42
C LYS A 33 -19.77 25.42 -36.91
N LEU A 34 -18.80 25.14 -36.04
CA LEU A 34 -17.38 25.17 -36.42
C LEU A 34 -17.06 24.08 -37.46
N GLY A 35 -17.62 22.87 -37.29
CA GLY A 35 -17.51 21.80 -38.27
C GLY A 35 -18.11 22.16 -39.64
N GLN A 36 -19.27 22.83 -39.64
CA GLN A 36 -19.91 23.27 -40.89
C GLN A 36 -19.11 24.37 -41.60
N LEU A 37 -18.57 25.34 -40.85
CA LEU A 37 -17.71 26.40 -41.42
C LEU A 37 -16.40 25.84 -42.00
N ALA A 38 -15.85 24.79 -41.40
CA ALA A 38 -14.69 24.11 -41.95
C ALA A 38 -15.01 23.44 -43.29
N LEU A 39 -16.17 22.78 -43.40
CA LEU A 39 -16.66 22.16 -44.64
C LEU A 39 -16.96 23.18 -45.75
N ASP A 40 -17.58 24.32 -45.41
CA ASP A 40 -17.91 25.37 -46.37
C ASP A 40 -16.65 26.06 -46.94
N ASN A 41 -15.57 26.15 -46.15
CA ASN A 41 -14.29 26.69 -46.61
C ASN A 41 -13.57 25.79 -47.63
N PHE A 42 -13.91 24.49 -47.72
CA PHE A 42 -13.31 23.58 -48.71
C PHE A 42 -13.96 23.66 -50.09
N HIS A 43 -15.06 24.40 -50.27
CA HIS A 43 -15.80 24.47 -51.54
C HIS A 43 -15.67 25.79 -52.32
N ILE A 44 -14.68 26.64 -52.03
CA ILE A 44 -14.39 27.79 -52.89
C ILE A 44 -13.62 27.32 -54.13
N THR A 45 -14.35 26.88 -55.17
CA THR A 45 -13.84 26.80 -56.54
C THR A 45 -13.82 28.20 -57.16
N PRO A 46 -12.69 28.67 -57.74
CA PRO A 46 -12.68 29.93 -58.46
C PRO A 46 -13.37 29.76 -59.81
N ALA A 47 -14.38 30.58 -60.07
CA ALA A 47 -14.99 30.73 -61.37
C ALA A 47 -13.96 31.30 -62.37
N VAL A 48 -13.55 30.49 -63.34
CA VAL A 48 -12.77 30.97 -64.51
C VAL A 48 -13.40 30.41 -65.77
N GLY A 49 -13.91 31.31 -66.62
CA GLY A 49 -14.31 31.01 -67.99
C GLY A 49 -13.09 30.87 -68.92
N GLN A 50 -13.20 29.90 -69.83
CA GLN A 50 -12.56 29.74 -71.15
C GLN A 50 -11.34 30.61 -71.53
N GLU A 51 -10.16 30.01 -71.72
CA GLU A 51 -9.57 29.58 -73.02
C GLU A 51 -8.18 28.91 -72.80
N ASN A 52 -7.82 27.97 -73.69
CA ASN A 52 -6.83 26.89 -73.49
C ASN A 52 -5.38 27.31 -73.89
N PRO A 53 -4.33 26.98 -73.11
CA PRO A 53 -3.51 25.78 -73.38
C PRO A 53 -3.02 25.14 -72.05
N VAL A 54 -3.95 24.79 -71.17
CA VAL A 54 -3.68 24.51 -69.74
C VAL A 54 -3.71 23.01 -69.42
N VAL A 55 -3.69 22.11 -70.42
CA VAL A 55 -3.82 20.67 -70.13
C VAL A 55 -2.55 20.10 -69.50
N MET A 56 -1.36 20.50 -69.99
CA MET A 56 -0.07 20.05 -69.43
C MET A 56 0.17 20.62 -68.03
N ASP A 57 -0.22 21.89 -67.83
CA ASP A 57 -0.11 22.61 -66.56
C ASP A 57 -1.14 22.09 -65.54
N SER A 58 -2.36 21.73 -65.99
CA SER A 58 -3.37 21.08 -65.14
C SER A 58 -2.95 19.68 -64.69
N ILE A 59 -2.31 18.88 -65.55
CA ILE A 59 -1.84 17.53 -65.18
C ILE A 59 -0.66 17.63 -64.20
N LEU A 60 0.27 18.55 -64.43
CA LEU A 60 1.38 18.82 -63.49
C LEU A 60 0.85 19.35 -62.16
N HIS A 61 -0.13 20.25 -62.18
CA HIS A 61 -0.79 20.77 -60.98
C HIS A 61 -1.55 19.67 -60.22
N LEU A 62 -2.22 18.76 -60.94
CA LEU A 62 -2.89 17.61 -60.35
C LEU A 62 -1.89 16.61 -59.72
N MET A 63 -0.75 16.37 -60.38
CA MET A 63 0.33 15.54 -59.83
C MET A 63 0.94 16.18 -58.57
N TRP A 64 1.15 17.49 -58.60
CA TRP A 64 1.64 18.26 -57.45
C TRP A 64 0.66 18.21 -56.27
N LEU A 65 -0.64 18.39 -56.53
CA LEU A 65 -1.70 18.25 -55.51
C LEU A 65 -1.74 16.82 -54.95
N LYS A 66 -1.61 15.80 -55.79
CA LYS A 66 -1.55 14.39 -55.36
C LYS A 66 -0.36 14.15 -54.44
N ASP A 67 0.82 14.64 -54.79
CA ASP A 67 2.04 14.49 -53.99
C ASP A 67 1.94 15.28 -52.68
N GLN A 68 1.31 16.47 -52.70
CA GLN A 68 1.05 17.26 -51.50
C GLN A 68 0.09 16.54 -50.54
N VAL A 69 -0.98 15.93 -51.04
CA VAL A 69 -1.94 15.17 -50.22
C VAL A 69 -1.29 13.93 -49.63
N ILE A 70 -0.45 13.21 -50.39
CA ILE A 70 0.32 12.08 -49.87
C ILE A 70 1.24 12.54 -48.73
N GLN A 71 1.96 13.63 -48.93
CA GLN A 71 2.87 14.18 -47.92
C GLN A 71 2.11 14.56 -46.64
N GLN A 72 0.97 15.25 -46.76
CA GLN A 72 0.12 15.60 -45.61
C GLN A 72 -0.46 14.36 -44.91
N THR A 73 -0.79 13.32 -45.65
CA THR A 73 -1.31 12.06 -45.09
C THR A 73 -0.22 11.37 -44.25
N VAL A 74 1.02 11.33 -44.74
CA VAL A 74 2.15 10.76 -44.01
C VAL A 74 2.50 11.61 -42.79
N GLU A 75 2.44 12.94 -42.88
CA GLU A 75 2.65 13.84 -41.73
C GLU A 75 1.57 13.65 -40.65
N LEU A 76 0.31 13.47 -41.05
CA LEU A 76 -0.77 13.14 -40.12
C LEU A 76 -0.59 11.75 -39.51
N GLU A 77 -0.21 10.74 -40.29
CA GLU A 77 0.01 9.39 -39.76
C GLU A 77 1.19 9.36 -38.77
N THR A 78 2.28 10.06 -39.07
CA THR A 78 3.45 10.17 -38.19
C THR A 78 3.16 10.97 -36.94
N SER A 79 2.39 12.07 -37.03
CA SER A 79 1.96 12.83 -35.84
C SER A 79 0.99 12.04 -34.95
N VAL A 80 0.09 11.24 -35.53
CA VAL A 80 -0.79 10.33 -34.78
C VAL A 80 0.01 9.23 -34.09
N LYS A 81 0.97 8.61 -34.79
CA LYS A 81 1.87 7.61 -34.19
C LYS A 81 2.74 8.20 -33.08
N ALA A 82 3.32 9.38 -33.29
CA ALA A 82 4.09 10.09 -32.27
C ALA A 82 3.22 10.43 -31.05
N CYS A 83 1.96 10.83 -31.26
CA CYS A 83 1.02 11.10 -30.17
C CYS A 83 0.63 9.82 -29.41
N ALA A 84 0.46 8.69 -30.11
CA ALA A 84 0.24 7.38 -29.49
C ALA A 84 1.46 6.90 -28.69
N GLU A 85 2.68 7.15 -29.19
CA GLU A 85 3.94 6.81 -28.50
C GLU A 85 4.18 7.70 -27.27
N THR A 86 3.85 9.00 -27.32
CA THR A 86 3.88 9.88 -26.13
C THR A 86 2.82 9.52 -25.10
N ASN A 87 1.66 8.99 -25.52
CA ASN A 87 0.63 8.50 -24.61
C ASN A 87 0.95 7.12 -24.03
N SER A 88 2.02 6.46 -24.49
CA SER A 88 2.55 5.21 -23.92
C SER A 88 3.44 5.44 -22.69
N GLU A 89 3.77 6.70 -22.34
CA GLU A 89 4.03 7.07 -20.94
C GLU A 89 2.69 7.04 -20.20
N ALA A 90 2.19 5.82 -20.00
CA ALA A 90 1.01 5.55 -19.22
C ALA A 90 1.24 6.09 -17.80
N ILE A 91 0.69 7.26 -17.51
CA ILE A 91 0.30 7.65 -16.16
C ILE A 91 -0.53 6.46 -15.66
N SER A 92 0.01 5.68 -14.72
CA SER A 92 -0.66 4.45 -14.28
C SER A 92 -2.09 4.78 -13.85
N GLU A 93 -3.02 3.85 -14.06
CA GLU A 93 -4.41 4.01 -13.62
C GLU A 93 -4.49 4.39 -12.14
N ASP A 94 -3.54 3.90 -11.33
CA ASP A 94 -3.37 4.27 -9.93
C ASP A 94 -2.96 5.74 -9.73
N ASN A 95 -2.06 6.28 -10.55
CA ASN A 95 -1.67 7.69 -10.50
C ASN A 95 -2.83 8.60 -10.93
N LEU A 96 -3.61 8.21 -11.95
CA LEU A 96 -4.80 8.96 -12.36
C LEU A 96 -5.87 8.96 -11.26
N LYS A 97 -6.07 7.81 -10.61
CA LYS A 97 -7.01 7.67 -9.50
C LYS A 97 -6.61 8.52 -8.29
N GLU A 98 -5.32 8.56 -7.97
CA GLU A 98 -4.80 9.40 -6.88
C GLU A 98 -4.97 10.90 -7.19
N VAL A 99 -4.70 11.31 -8.44
CA VAL A 99 -4.94 12.69 -8.90
C VAL A 99 -6.43 13.05 -8.85
N ILE A 100 -7.32 12.16 -9.29
CA ILE A 100 -8.77 12.38 -9.22
C ILE A 100 -9.23 12.53 -7.77
N GLN A 101 -8.79 11.65 -6.86
CA GLN A 101 -9.12 11.74 -5.44
C GLN A 101 -8.59 13.04 -4.81
N GLY A 102 -7.40 13.48 -5.21
CA GLY A 102 -6.85 14.78 -4.80
C GLY A 102 -7.73 15.94 -5.24
N LEU A 103 -8.13 15.95 -6.52
CA LEU A 103 -8.99 16.98 -7.08
C LEU A 103 -10.39 16.98 -6.46
N GLU A 104 -10.97 15.81 -6.16
CA GLU A 104 -12.26 15.70 -5.47
C GLU A 104 -12.21 16.29 -4.06
N LYS A 105 -11.15 15.97 -3.31
CA LYS A 105 -10.92 16.52 -1.98
C LYS A 105 -10.73 18.04 -2.02
N ASP A 106 -9.94 18.54 -2.96
CA ASP A 106 -9.72 19.98 -3.12
C ASP A 106 -11.01 20.69 -3.52
N LEU A 107 -11.83 20.09 -4.38
CA LEU A 107 -13.14 20.61 -4.76
C LEU A 107 -14.09 20.65 -3.55
N GLU A 108 -14.11 19.59 -2.74
CA GLU A 108 -14.92 19.55 -1.52
C GLU A 108 -14.47 20.62 -0.51
N ASP A 109 -13.17 20.78 -0.30
CA ASP A 109 -12.63 21.82 0.60
C ASP A 109 -12.96 23.24 0.12
N VAL A 110 -12.80 23.50 -1.19
CA VAL A 110 -13.19 24.78 -1.80
C VAL A 110 -14.69 25.02 -1.68
N SER A 111 -15.52 23.99 -1.90
CA SER A 111 -16.98 24.07 -1.78
C SER A 111 -17.41 24.40 -0.35
N VAL A 112 -16.86 23.68 0.64
CA VAL A 112 -17.11 23.93 2.07
C VAL A 112 -16.64 25.33 2.47
N SER A 113 -15.47 25.77 1.98
CA SER A 113 -14.95 27.12 2.21
C SER A 113 -15.86 28.19 1.62
N PHE A 114 -16.34 27.99 0.38
CA PHE A 114 -17.27 28.90 -0.28
C PHE A 114 -18.61 29.01 0.47
N GLN A 115 -19.16 27.89 0.92
CA GLN A 115 -20.40 27.86 1.70
C GLN A 115 -20.24 28.59 3.04
N HIS A 116 -19.13 28.37 3.76
CA HIS A 116 -18.84 29.08 5.00
C HIS A 116 -18.71 30.59 4.79
N LYS A 117 -17.98 31.02 3.75
CA LYS A 117 -17.83 32.44 3.41
C LYS A 117 -19.16 33.09 3.04
N THR A 118 -19.98 32.41 2.25
CA THR A 118 -21.33 32.87 1.88
C THR A 118 -22.22 33.01 3.12
N MET A 119 -22.19 32.04 4.03
CA MET A 119 -22.95 32.09 5.26
C MET A 119 -22.50 33.24 6.17
N ALA A 120 -21.19 33.46 6.29
CA ALA A 120 -20.64 34.58 7.06
C ALA A 120 -21.08 35.93 6.48
N LEU A 121 -21.06 36.07 5.15
CA LEU A 121 -21.54 37.26 4.47
C LEU A 121 -23.04 37.50 4.72
N HIS A 122 -23.87 36.46 4.58
CA HIS A 122 -25.32 36.58 4.84
C HIS A 122 -25.60 36.98 6.29
N ARG A 123 -24.88 36.42 7.27
CA ARG A 123 -24.99 36.82 8.68
C ARG A 123 -24.60 38.27 8.89
N LEU A 124 -23.53 38.74 8.23
CA LEU A 124 -23.09 40.13 8.32
C LEU A 124 -24.13 41.09 7.72
N GLN A 125 -24.64 40.78 6.53
CA GLN A 125 -25.67 41.60 5.87
C GLN A 125 -26.97 41.62 6.67
N PHE A 126 -27.40 40.47 7.19
CA PHE A 126 -28.60 40.36 8.00
C PHE A 126 -28.48 41.16 9.30
N THR A 127 -27.35 41.03 10.02
CA THR A 127 -27.10 41.80 11.25
C THR A 127 -27.00 43.30 11.00
N HIS A 128 -26.40 43.70 9.88
CA HIS A 128 -26.35 45.10 9.46
C HIS A 128 -27.75 45.67 9.19
N ALA A 129 -28.54 45.01 8.33
CA ALA A 129 -29.90 45.43 8.01
C ALA A 129 -30.81 45.48 9.25
N LEU A 130 -30.66 44.49 10.15
CA LEU A 130 -31.37 44.45 11.42
C LEU A 130 -30.98 45.63 12.34
N GLY A 131 -29.69 45.99 12.37
CA GLY A 131 -29.19 47.15 13.10
C GLY A 131 -29.73 48.48 12.56
N GLU A 132 -29.80 48.64 11.25
CA GLU A 132 -30.39 49.82 10.61
C GLU A 132 -31.90 49.94 10.91
N ALA A 133 -32.64 48.83 10.77
CA ALA A 133 -34.07 48.79 11.09
C ALA A 133 -34.36 49.11 12.57
N ALA A 134 -33.51 48.64 13.48
CA ALA A 134 -33.61 48.94 14.90
C ALA A 134 -33.33 50.42 15.23
N GLN A 135 -32.50 51.12 14.44
CA GLN A 135 -32.23 52.55 14.66
C GLN A 135 -33.40 53.44 14.19
N MET A 136 -34.14 53.04 13.17
CA MET A 136 -35.25 53.83 12.62
C MET A 136 -36.53 53.82 13.50
N ASN A 137 -36.72 52.78 14.32
CA ASN A 137 -37.97 52.55 15.08
C ASN A 137 -37.95 53.06 16.53
N GLY A 138 -37.00 53.92 16.91
CA GLY A 138 -36.98 54.61 18.21
C GLY A 138 -37.02 53.67 19.43
N GLY A 139 -38.11 53.72 20.21
CA GLY A 139 -38.27 53.00 21.48
C GLY A 139 -38.36 51.46 21.35
N GLU A 140 -39.10 50.95 20.36
CA GLU A 140 -39.16 49.51 20.07
C GLU A 140 -37.84 48.98 19.53
N GLY A 141 -37.19 49.76 18.66
CA GLY A 141 -35.87 49.44 18.14
C GLY A 141 -34.80 49.25 19.23
N LYS A 142 -34.85 50.09 20.29
CA LYS A 142 -33.97 49.95 21.47
C LYS A 142 -34.21 48.65 22.26
N LEU A 143 -35.47 48.18 22.35
CA LEU A 143 -35.79 46.90 23.00
C LEU A 143 -35.29 45.71 22.16
N ILE A 144 -35.41 45.79 20.83
CA ILE A 144 -34.88 44.79 19.89
C ILE A 144 -33.36 44.70 20.03
N MET A 145 -32.65 45.83 20.04
CA MET A 145 -31.19 45.86 20.18
C MET A 145 -30.74 45.27 21.52
N LYS A 146 -31.40 45.64 22.63
CA LYS A 146 -31.10 45.07 23.95
C LYS A 146 -31.30 43.55 23.99
N THR A 147 -32.29 43.04 23.27
CA THR A 147 -32.55 41.60 23.15
C THR A 147 -31.48 40.90 22.32
N ILE A 148 -31.00 41.53 21.24
CA ILE A 148 -29.89 41.04 20.41
C ILE A 148 -28.58 41.01 21.21
N GLU A 149 -28.29 42.05 21.98
CA GLU A 149 -27.09 42.11 22.84
C GLU A 149 -27.12 40.98 23.88
N HIS A 150 -28.27 40.77 24.52
CA HIS A 150 -28.45 39.68 25.48
C HIS A 150 -28.28 38.29 24.82
N SER A 151 -28.87 38.06 23.64
CA SER A 151 -28.71 36.79 22.93
C SER A 151 -27.27 36.56 22.46
N LEU A 152 -26.55 37.59 22.05
CA LEU A 152 -25.11 37.52 21.73
C LEU A 152 -24.26 37.18 22.95
N GLY A 153 -24.60 37.72 24.12
CA GLY A 153 -23.97 37.37 25.40
C GLY A 153 -24.12 35.88 25.71
N LEU A 154 -25.36 35.37 25.65
CA LEU A 154 -25.65 33.94 25.84
C LEU A 154 -24.93 33.07 24.82
N CYS A 155 -24.93 33.43 23.54
CA CYS A 155 -24.20 32.70 22.50
C CYS A 155 -22.69 32.64 22.79
N SER A 156 -22.12 33.72 23.35
CA SER A 156 -20.70 33.77 23.72
C SER A 156 -20.39 32.86 24.91
N GLU A 157 -21.26 32.80 25.92
CA GLU A 157 -21.14 31.87 27.05
C GLU A 157 -21.30 30.40 26.61
N ILE A 158 -22.24 30.13 25.70
CA ILE A 158 -22.44 28.80 25.11
C ILE A 158 -21.17 28.38 24.34
N LEU A 159 -20.62 29.27 23.51
CA LEU A 159 -19.37 28.99 22.76
C LEU A 159 -18.19 28.73 23.68
N ALA A 160 -18.05 29.49 24.77
CA ALA A 160 -17.01 29.25 25.77
C ALA A 160 -17.17 27.86 26.40
N THR A 161 -18.39 27.50 26.81
CA THR A 161 -18.71 26.19 27.39
C THR A 161 -18.45 25.04 26.39
N GLN A 162 -18.85 25.20 25.13
CA GLN A 162 -18.61 24.21 24.07
C GLN A 162 -17.11 24.00 23.82
N LYS A 163 -16.33 25.10 23.84
CA LYS A 163 -14.88 25.01 23.72
C LYS A 163 -14.26 24.22 24.87
N GLU A 164 -14.71 24.50 26.11
CA GLU A 164 -14.26 23.76 27.30
C GLU A 164 -14.58 22.26 27.22
N ILE A 165 -15.82 21.92 26.80
CA ILE A 165 -16.24 20.53 26.56
C ILE A 165 -15.31 19.86 25.55
N HIS A 166 -15.05 20.46 24.39
CA HIS A 166 -14.17 19.88 23.38
C HIS A 166 -12.73 19.69 23.88
N THR A 167 -12.19 20.64 24.64
CA THR A 167 -10.87 20.45 25.28
C THR A 167 -10.87 19.28 26.26
N LEU A 168 -11.93 19.12 27.05
CA LEU A 168 -12.05 18.01 27.99
C LEU A 168 -12.20 16.67 27.27
N GLU A 169 -13.05 16.59 26.25
CA GLU A 169 -13.23 15.40 25.40
C GLU A 169 -11.91 14.96 24.77
N ASN A 170 -11.14 15.91 24.21
CA ASN A 170 -9.83 15.63 23.65
C ASN A 170 -8.85 15.08 24.69
N SER A 171 -8.87 15.62 25.91
CA SER A 171 -8.02 15.10 27.00
C SER A 171 -8.43 13.68 27.43
N VAL A 172 -9.73 13.37 27.44
CA VAL A 172 -10.23 12.01 27.75
C VAL A 172 -9.81 11.03 26.67
N LEU A 173 -9.94 11.43 25.39
CA LEU A 173 -9.50 10.60 24.26
C LEU A 173 -7.99 10.32 24.32
N ASP A 174 -7.18 11.31 24.70
CA ASP A 174 -5.73 11.13 24.86
C ASP A 174 -5.40 10.13 25.98
N VAL A 175 -6.04 10.27 27.15
CA VAL A 175 -5.89 9.32 28.26
C VAL A 175 -6.32 7.91 27.86
N GLN A 176 -7.42 7.76 27.11
CA GLN A 176 -7.87 6.46 26.61
C GLN A 176 -6.84 5.82 25.66
N LYS A 177 -6.29 6.60 24.72
CA LYS A 177 -5.22 6.14 23.82
C LYS A 177 -3.98 5.70 24.62
N GLN A 178 -3.58 6.49 25.61
CA GLN A 178 -2.43 6.16 26.45
C GLN A 178 -2.65 4.86 27.24
N ARG A 179 -3.85 4.67 27.82
CA ARG A 179 -4.20 3.44 28.56
C ARG A 179 -4.15 2.20 27.66
N LEU A 180 -4.70 2.27 26.45
CA LEU A 180 -4.64 1.16 25.48
C LEU A 180 -3.20 0.84 25.08
N SER A 181 -2.39 1.86 24.81
CA SER A 181 -0.98 1.71 24.46
C SER A 181 -0.19 1.05 25.59
N ASN A 182 -0.35 1.52 26.83
CA ASN A 182 0.32 0.95 27.99
C ASN A 182 -0.11 -0.49 28.26
N TYR A 183 -1.41 -0.79 28.18
CA TYR A 183 -1.92 -2.15 28.34
C TYR A 183 -1.35 -3.11 27.28
N SER A 184 -1.33 -2.68 26.02
CA SER A 184 -0.72 -3.43 24.92
C SER A 184 0.76 -3.68 25.19
N ARG A 185 1.49 -2.63 25.58
CA ARG A 185 2.92 -2.73 25.89
C ARG A 185 3.20 -3.68 27.05
N ASP A 186 2.47 -3.57 28.15
CA ASP A 186 2.67 -4.41 29.34
C ASP A 186 2.33 -5.88 29.07
N THR A 187 1.28 -6.12 28.25
CA THR A 187 0.93 -7.47 27.78
C THR A 187 2.05 -8.07 26.93
N ILE A 188 2.56 -7.32 25.96
CA ILE A 188 3.67 -7.75 25.09
C ILE A 188 4.94 -8.01 25.91
N VAL A 189 5.28 -7.12 26.84
CA VAL A 189 6.46 -7.26 27.71
C VAL A 189 6.34 -8.48 28.62
N SER A 190 5.18 -8.74 29.21
CA SER A 190 4.97 -9.93 30.07
C SER A 190 5.05 -11.24 29.29
N LEU A 191 4.50 -11.28 28.07
CA LEU A 191 4.60 -12.43 27.17
C LEU A 191 6.05 -12.69 26.73
N LEU A 192 6.78 -11.62 26.38
CA LEU A 192 8.21 -11.69 26.07
C LEU A 192 9.01 -12.22 27.26
N TYR A 193 8.77 -11.69 28.46
CA TYR A 193 9.44 -12.13 29.67
C TYR A 193 9.21 -13.63 29.93
N ARG A 194 7.96 -14.11 29.82
CA ARG A 194 7.64 -15.55 29.96
C ARG A 194 8.34 -16.40 28.90
N CYS A 195 8.29 -15.99 27.62
CA CYS A 195 8.94 -16.70 26.53
C CYS A 195 10.46 -16.81 26.74
N THR A 196 11.11 -15.73 27.21
CA THR A 196 12.55 -15.76 27.50
C THR A 196 12.89 -16.68 28.67
N LEU A 197 12.04 -16.78 29.69
CA LEU A 197 12.21 -17.71 30.81
C LEU A 197 12.12 -19.17 30.33
N ASP A 198 11.10 -19.48 29.52
CA ASP A 198 10.89 -20.82 28.96
C ASP A 198 12.06 -21.23 28.06
N MET A 199 12.50 -20.34 27.17
CA MET A 199 13.66 -20.57 26.31
C MET A 199 14.94 -20.83 27.12
N ARG A 200 15.16 -20.08 28.22
CA ARG A 200 16.29 -20.33 29.12
C ARG A 200 16.17 -21.65 29.89
N ALA A 201 14.96 -22.06 30.26
CA ALA A 201 14.74 -23.34 30.91
C ALA A 201 15.03 -24.50 29.95
N GLU A 202 14.55 -24.41 28.71
CA GLU A 202 14.75 -25.45 27.70
C GLU A 202 16.23 -25.55 27.30
N LYS A 203 16.91 -24.41 27.13
CA LYS A 203 18.36 -24.40 26.90
C LYS A 203 19.14 -25.09 28.02
N ARG A 204 18.73 -24.92 29.28
CA ARG A 204 19.35 -25.61 30.42
C ARG A 204 19.12 -27.12 30.36
N LYS A 205 17.91 -27.58 30.01
CA LYS A 205 17.63 -29.01 29.81
C LYS A 205 18.47 -29.61 28.69
N GLN A 206 18.55 -28.92 27.54
CA GLN A 206 19.38 -29.36 26.42
C GLN A 206 20.86 -29.48 26.82
N GLN A 207 21.39 -28.50 27.55
CA GLN A 207 22.76 -28.57 28.06
C GLN A 207 22.97 -29.73 29.04
N GLN A 208 21.98 -30.03 29.89
CA GLN A 208 22.06 -31.19 30.79
C GLN A 208 22.04 -32.51 30.00
N LEU A 209 21.17 -32.64 29.01
CA LEU A 209 21.11 -33.82 28.14
C LEU A 209 22.42 -34.00 27.35
N LEU A 210 22.99 -32.92 26.82
CA LEU A 210 24.29 -32.97 26.14
C LEU A 210 25.40 -33.45 27.08
N LYS A 211 25.50 -32.90 28.31
CA LYS A 211 26.47 -33.35 29.30
C LYS A 211 26.29 -34.81 29.68
N GLN A 212 25.04 -35.26 29.83
CA GLN A 212 24.74 -36.67 30.09
C GLN A 212 25.20 -37.56 28.93
N LEU A 213 24.86 -37.20 27.70
CA LEU A 213 25.25 -37.94 26.50
C LEU A 213 26.78 -37.98 26.32
N GLU A 214 27.45 -36.84 26.50
CA GLU A 214 28.92 -36.72 26.47
C GLU A 214 29.58 -37.63 27.52
N SER A 215 28.97 -37.78 28.70
CA SER A 215 29.50 -38.65 29.75
C SER A 215 29.23 -40.15 29.54
N GLU A 216 28.13 -40.49 28.86
CA GLU A 216 27.68 -41.89 28.67
C GLU A 216 28.22 -42.53 27.38
N LEU A 217 28.42 -41.74 26.32
CA LEU A 217 29.01 -42.22 25.06
C LEU A 217 30.37 -42.92 25.23
N PRO A 218 31.38 -42.32 25.90
CA PRO A 218 32.68 -42.96 26.06
C PRO A 218 32.58 -44.23 26.93
N LYS A 219 31.78 -44.21 28.00
CA LYS A 219 31.56 -45.40 28.85
C LYS A 219 30.96 -46.56 28.07
N ARG A 220 29.96 -46.29 27.22
CA ARG A 220 29.36 -47.30 26.34
C ARG A 220 30.37 -47.82 25.32
N GLY A 221 31.16 -46.93 24.71
CA GLY A 221 32.23 -47.28 23.78
C GLY A 221 33.28 -48.19 24.41
N GLU A 222 33.81 -47.82 25.58
CA GLU A 222 34.79 -48.60 26.33
C GLU A 222 34.24 -49.97 26.75
N LYS A 223 32.97 -50.05 27.18
CA LYS A 223 32.34 -51.32 27.53
C LYS A 223 32.26 -52.25 26.33
N ASN A 224 31.75 -51.76 25.20
CA ASN A 224 31.62 -52.56 23.98
C ASN A 224 33.00 -53.00 23.47
N LEU A 225 33.98 -52.09 23.43
CA LEU A 225 35.34 -52.42 23.02
C LEU A 225 35.94 -53.52 23.91
N ARG A 226 35.76 -53.42 25.23
CA ARG A 226 36.22 -54.43 26.18
C ARG A 226 35.57 -55.79 25.96
N GLU A 227 34.28 -55.82 25.61
CA GLU A 227 33.56 -57.07 25.28
C GLU A 227 34.08 -57.69 23.97
N HIS A 228 34.29 -56.89 22.93
CA HIS A 228 34.86 -57.36 21.66
C HIS A 228 36.30 -57.86 21.83
N VAL A 229 37.14 -57.16 22.57
CA VAL A 229 38.52 -57.61 22.85
C VAL A 229 38.52 -58.95 23.59
N LYS A 230 37.67 -59.13 24.61
CA LYS A 230 37.52 -60.43 25.29
C LYS A 230 37.12 -61.54 24.33
N MET A 231 36.21 -61.26 23.39
CA MET A 231 35.77 -62.23 22.39
C MET A 231 36.90 -62.61 21.43
N VAL A 232 37.68 -61.64 20.95
CA VAL A 232 38.84 -61.88 20.08
C VAL A 232 39.88 -62.75 20.80
N ILE A 233 40.20 -62.45 22.06
CA ILE A 233 41.12 -63.26 22.87
C ILE A 233 40.60 -64.70 23.00
N LEU A 234 39.29 -64.88 23.26
CA LEU A 234 38.70 -66.22 23.36
C LEU A 234 38.81 -66.99 22.04
N ILE A 235 38.50 -66.35 20.91
CA ILE A 235 38.64 -66.95 19.57
C ILE A 235 40.11 -67.31 19.29
N GLN A 236 41.04 -66.42 19.60
CA GLN A 236 42.48 -66.61 19.46
C GLN A 236 42.95 -67.84 20.27
N LYS A 237 42.56 -67.94 21.54
CA LYS A 237 42.89 -69.11 22.40
C LYS A 237 42.26 -70.41 21.89
N VAL A 238 41.02 -70.37 21.40
CA VAL A 238 40.36 -71.56 20.81
C VAL A 238 41.09 -71.99 19.54
N LEU A 239 41.43 -71.07 18.63
CA LEU A 239 42.16 -71.36 17.41
C LEU A 239 43.55 -71.94 17.70
N GLN A 240 44.27 -71.38 18.67
CA GLN A 240 45.54 -71.96 19.15
C GLN A 240 45.34 -73.39 19.65
N GLY A 241 44.35 -73.63 20.51
CA GLY A 241 44.05 -74.96 21.03
C GLY A 241 43.76 -75.97 19.92
N VAL A 242 42.97 -75.59 18.92
CA VAL A 242 42.63 -76.44 17.76
C VAL A 242 43.87 -76.79 16.94
N VAL A 243 44.72 -75.81 16.63
CA VAL A 243 45.96 -76.04 15.85
C VAL A 243 46.91 -76.97 16.62
N LEU A 244 47.05 -76.78 17.93
CA LEU A 244 47.88 -77.64 18.79
C LEU A 244 47.31 -79.06 18.91
N SER A 245 45.97 -79.23 18.98
CA SER A 245 45.33 -80.55 19.09
C SER A 245 45.18 -81.30 17.77
N SER A 246 45.30 -80.61 16.63
CA SER A 246 45.12 -81.17 15.28
C SER A 246 46.18 -82.20 14.88
N GLY A 247 47.25 -82.38 15.66
CA GLY A 247 48.33 -83.34 15.35
C GLY A 247 49.19 -82.98 14.13
N VAL A 248 48.99 -81.81 13.53
CA VAL A 248 49.80 -81.27 12.43
C VAL A 248 51.14 -80.79 12.99
N ASN A 249 52.25 -81.09 12.31
CA ASN A 249 53.59 -80.67 12.73
C ASN A 249 53.85 -79.19 12.39
N TRP A 250 53.13 -78.31 13.09
CA TRP A 250 53.11 -76.85 12.91
C TRP A 250 54.48 -76.19 13.10
N ALA A 251 55.43 -76.85 13.78
CA ALA A 251 56.78 -76.35 13.98
C ALA A 251 57.68 -76.49 12.73
N LYS A 252 57.36 -77.43 11.82
CA LYS A 252 58.10 -77.66 10.57
C LYS A 252 57.63 -76.76 9.43
N ASP A 253 56.35 -76.38 9.42
CA ASP A 253 55.81 -75.45 8.44
C ASP A 253 56.02 -74.00 8.91
N SER A 254 56.85 -73.26 8.18
CA SER A 254 57.16 -71.87 8.47
C SER A 254 55.94 -70.96 8.49
N GLY A 255 54.89 -71.26 7.71
CA GLY A 255 53.65 -70.49 7.66
C GLY A 255 52.79 -70.71 8.91
N LEU A 256 52.57 -71.96 9.30
CA LEU A 256 51.83 -72.31 10.52
C LEU A 256 52.54 -71.86 11.78
N LYS A 257 53.88 -72.00 11.85
CA LYS A 257 54.68 -71.50 12.97
C LYS A 257 54.48 -70.00 13.18
N LYS A 258 54.45 -69.21 12.10
CA LYS A 258 54.22 -67.76 12.16
C LYS A 258 52.82 -67.44 12.68
N ILE A 259 51.80 -68.14 12.20
CA ILE A 259 50.40 -67.93 12.61
C ILE A 259 50.18 -68.26 14.09
N VAL A 260 50.71 -69.38 14.57
CA VAL A 260 50.56 -69.79 15.98
C VAL A 260 51.25 -68.81 16.94
N LEU A 261 52.45 -68.32 16.57
CA LEU A 261 53.17 -67.30 17.35
C LEU A 261 52.46 -65.94 17.33
N GLN A 262 51.89 -65.53 16.20
CA GLN A 262 51.07 -64.31 16.13
C GLN A 262 49.79 -64.42 16.96
N LEU A 263 49.20 -65.61 17.04
CA LEU A 263 48.06 -65.89 17.92
C LEU A 263 48.47 -66.00 19.40
N GLU A 264 49.74 -65.95 19.76
CA GLU A 264 50.18 -65.93 21.16
C GLU A 264 50.25 -64.51 21.73
N ASN A 265 50.55 -63.54 20.86
CA ASN A 265 50.61 -62.13 21.21
C ASN A 265 49.18 -61.57 21.42
N ASN A 266 48.89 -61.04 22.60
CA ASN A 266 47.59 -60.40 22.81
C ASN A 266 47.52 -59.09 22.02
N PRO A 267 46.37 -58.75 21.42
CA PRO A 267 46.19 -57.50 20.69
C PRO A 267 46.21 -56.23 21.57
N LEU A 268 46.49 -56.35 22.88
CA LEU A 268 46.62 -55.24 23.82
C LEU A 268 48.06 -55.05 24.35
N ASP A 269 48.98 -55.98 24.10
CA ASP A 269 50.36 -55.89 24.62
C ASP A 269 51.28 -55.00 23.73
N GLU A 270 50.73 -54.39 22.67
CA GLU A 270 51.45 -53.46 21.76
C GLU A 270 50.98 -51.99 21.89
N VAL A 271 50.15 -51.66 22.89
CA VAL A 271 49.74 -50.27 23.16
C VAL A 271 50.22 -49.84 24.54
N ASP A 272 51.53 -49.66 24.66
CA ASP A 272 52.20 -48.78 25.64
C ASP A 272 53.35 -48.04 24.93
#